data_AF-A0A7X8CY34-F1
#
_entry.id   AF-A0A7X8CY34-F1
#
_cell.length_a   1.000
_cell.length_b   1.000
_cell.length_c   1.000
_cell.angle_alpha   90.00
_cell.angle_beta   90.00
_cell.angle_gamma   90.00
#
_symmetry.space_group_name_H-M   'P 1'
#
loop_
_entity.id
_entity.type
_entity.pdbx_description
1 polymer ?
#
loop_
_entity_poly.entity_id
_entity_poly.type
_entity_poly.pdbx_seq_one_letter_code
_entity_poly.pdbx_strand_id
1 'polypeptide(L)'
;MRLWSCGSSKGGEDVSDTSREQQAERQKELLEEYDSESRYRVFSGKTVATFVRILSILVALYHLYGAALGTPVTLKHRSLHVAMTLGLAFLLYPFNKKGDRRKLAWWDALSAILVASVAVYVWVDYLGIISRAGIPNGLDLVFGVLLVLLVLEGARRVTGPALPILGILFILYAMFGQSMPGFFGHRGYSWDDLASFLFVSTDGIYGTAVGVAASYIFLFILFGAFMDKSGMGLFFNDIALALAGHSRGGPAKVAVIASGLLGSINGSAVANVVT
;
A
#
# COMPACT_ATOMS: atom_id res chain seq x y z
N MET A 1 12.08 31.88 62.48
CA MET A 1 11.31 32.59 61.43
C MET A 1 12.22 32.84 60.23
N ARG A 2 12.36 31.87 59.32
CA ARG A 2 12.98 32.02 58.00
C ARG A 2 12.43 30.94 57.06
N LEU A 3 11.84 31.43 55.97
CA LEU A 3 11.99 30.98 54.59
C LEU A 3 11.50 29.57 54.25
N TRP A 4 10.46 29.49 53.40
CA TRP A 4 10.54 28.64 52.22
C TRP A 4 9.92 29.39 51.03
N SER A 5 10.79 29.67 50.07
CA SER A 5 10.54 30.38 48.82
C SER A 5 9.86 29.43 47.83
N CYS A 6 8.86 29.95 47.12
CA CYS A 6 8.29 29.30 45.94
C CYS A 6 9.38 29.18 44.86
N GLY A 7 9.88 27.96 44.66
CA GLY A 7 10.86 27.62 43.62
C GLY A 7 10.18 26.88 42.48
N SER A 8 9.97 27.61 41.38
CA SER A 8 9.63 27.15 40.02
C SER A 8 9.91 25.66 39.72
N SER A 9 8.84 24.87 39.54
CA SER A 9 8.88 23.48 39.05
C SER A 9 8.88 23.39 37.51
N LYS A 10 9.61 24.28 36.81
CA LYS A 10 9.68 24.26 35.34
C LYS A 10 10.76 23.35 34.75
N GLY A 11 11.64 22.76 35.57
CA GLY A 11 12.78 21.96 35.08
C GLY A 11 12.56 20.46 34.93
N GLY A 12 11.45 19.91 35.46
CA GLY A 12 11.17 18.47 35.45
C GLY A 12 10.32 17.99 34.25
N GLU A 13 9.45 18.85 33.73
CA GLU A 13 8.58 18.52 32.58
C GLU A 13 9.39 18.50 31.27
N ASP A 14 10.29 19.47 31.06
CA ASP A 14 11.11 19.62 29.83
C ASP A 14 12.00 18.39 29.54
N VAL A 15 12.57 17.75 30.56
CA VAL A 15 13.44 16.58 30.39
C VAL A 15 12.64 15.32 30.00
N SER A 16 11.40 15.22 30.49
CA SER A 16 10.52 14.08 30.21
C SER A 16 9.91 14.14 28.80
N ASP A 17 9.59 15.33 28.31
CA ASP A 17 9.09 15.52 26.95
C ASP A 17 10.20 15.35 25.91
N THR A 18 11.40 15.87 26.17
CA THR A 18 12.55 15.70 25.26
C THR A 18 12.93 14.22 25.09
N SER A 19 12.82 13.41 26.14
CA SER A 19 13.14 11.98 26.07
C SER A 19 12.04 11.17 25.37
N ARG A 20 10.77 11.57 25.48
CA ARG A 20 9.65 10.98 24.69
C ARG A 20 9.74 11.32 23.21
N GLU A 21 10.08 12.55 22.86
CA GLU A 21 10.29 12.97 21.48
C GLU A 21 11.45 12.21 20.83
N GLN A 22 12.59 12.07 21.54
CA GLN A 22 13.73 11.28 21.07
C GLN A 22 13.41 9.80 20.89
N GLN A 23 12.59 9.22 21.78
CA GLN A 23 12.13 7.84 21.66
C GLN A 23 11.20 7.67 20.44
N ALA A 24 10.27 8.61 20.21
CA ALA A 24 9.37 8.58 19.07
C ALA A 24 10.13 8.75 17.74
N GLU A 25 11.13 9.64 17.68
CA GLU A 25 12.00 9.79 16.51
C GLU A 25 12.82 8.53 16.24
N ARG A 26 13.46 7.96 17.27
CA ARG A 26 14.25 6.74 17.13
C ARG A 26 13.37 5.54 16.75
N GLN A 27 12.16 5.45 17.29
CA GLN A 27 11.16 4.44 16.91
C GLN A 27 10.78 4.59 15.44
N LYS A 28 10.53 5.81 14.98
CA LYS A 28 10.23 6.09 13.58
C LYS A 28 11.41 5.75 12.66
N GLU A 29 12.64 6.06 13.06
CA GLU A 29 13.86 5.71 12.30
C GLU A 29 14.04 4.19 12.20
N LEU A 30 13.87 3.46 13.30
CA LEU A 30 13.91 1.99 13.30
C LEU A 30 12.82 1.41 12.40
N LEU A 31 11.60 1.95 12.45
CA LEU A 31 10.52 1.55 11.54
C LEU A 31 10.89 1.85 10.07
N GLU A 32 11.49 2.99 9.76
CA GLU A 32 11.96 3.32 8.39
C GLU A 32 13.13 2.45 7.90
N GLU A 33 13.94 1.94 8.82
CA GLU A 33 15.06 1.03 8.53
C GLU A 33 14.55 -0.39 8.25
N TYR A 34 13.68 -0.93 9.10
CA TYR A 34 13.19 -2.30 9.02
C TYR A 34 11.94 -2.48 8.14
N ASP A 35 11.16 -1.42 7.93
CA ASP A 35 9.98 -1.42 7.08
C ASP A 35 10.13 -0.41 5.94
N SER A 36 10.53 -0.92 4.77
CA SER A 36 10.68 -0.09 3.57
C SER A 36 9.39 0.61 3.12
N GLU A 37 8.22 0.11 3.54
CA GLU A 37 6.90 0.65 3.21
C GLU A 37 6.60 1.94 3.99
N SER A 38 7.29 2.18 5.11
CA SER A 38 7.10 3.38 5.92
C SER A 38 7.80 4.64 5.35
N ARG A 39 8.67 4.50 4.34
CA ARG A 39 9.40 5.61 3.70
C ARG A 39 8.60 6.35 2.62
N TYR A 40 7.44 6.88 2.98
CA TYR A 40 6.59 7.68 2.08
C TYR A 40 6.91 9.19 2.16
N ARG A 41 6.41 9.96 1.20
CA ARG A 41 6.61 11.42 1.10
C ARG A 41 5.77 12.18 2.12
N VAL A 42 6.39 13.21 2.69
CA VAL A 42 5.72 14.26 3.46
C VAL A 42 5.88 15.56 2.69
N PHE A 43 4.84 15.96 1.95
CA PHE A 43 4.88 17.14 1.09
C PHE A 43 4.95 18.43 1.89
N SER A 44 5.86 19.33 1.48
CA SER A 44 5.97 20.68 2.07
C SER A 44 4.92 21.66 1.52
N GLY A 45 4.53 21.50 0.25
CA GLY A 45 3.55 22.34 -0.42
C GLY A 45 2.11 21.96 -0.06
N LYS A 46 1.35 22.92 0.48
CA LYS A 46 -0.06 22.71 0.88
C LYS A 46 -0.95 22.25 -0.28
N THR A 47 -0.71 22.74 -1.50
CA THR A 47 -1.51 22.39 -2.68
C THR A 47 -1.38 20.92 -3.06
N VAL A 48 -0.15 20.43 -3.21
CA VAL A 48 0.14 19.03 -3.54
C VAL A 48 -0.31 18.10 -2.42
N ALA A 49 -0.05 18.47 -1.16
CA ALA A 49 -0.51 17.70 0.00
C ALA A 49 -2.04 17.55 0.01
N THR A 50 -2.78 18.65 -0.22
CA THR A 50 -4.24 18.63 -0.29
C THR A 50 -4.74 17.81 -1.47
N PHE A 51 -4.11 17.93 -2.63
CA PHE A 51 -4.46 17.11 -3.81
C PHE A 51 -4.33 15.61 -3.52
N VAL A 52 -3.19 15.17 -2.97
CA VAL A 52 -2.96 13.76 -2.63
C VAL A 52 -3.95 13.28 -1.58
N ARG A 53 -4.26 14.11 -0.56
CA ARG A 53 -5.28 13.79 0.46
C ARG A 53 -6.66 13.61 -0.15
N ILE A 54 -7.09 14.53 -1.02
CA ILE A 54 -8.39 14.42 -1.71
C ILE A 54 -8.41 13.14 -2.54
N LEU A 55 -7.34 12.85 -3.28
CA LEU A 55 -7.24 11.62 -4.07
C LEU A 55 -7.35 10.37 -3.18
N SER A 56 -6.63 10.30 -2.06
CA SER A 56 -6.74 9.18 -1.10
C SER A 56 -8.15 9.01 -0.55
N ILE A 57 -8.84 10.12 -0.23
CA ILE A 57 -10.25 10.09 0.22
C ILE A 57 -11.14 9.55 -0.90
N LEU A 58 -10.95 9.99 -2.15
CA LEU A 58 -11.73 9.49 -3.28
C LEU A 58 -11.51 8.00 -3.53
N VAL A 59 -10.28 7.49 -3.39
CA VAL A 59 -10.00 6.05 -3.49
C VAL A 59 -10.71 5.28 -2.38
N ALA A 60 -10.69 5.79 -1.15
CA ALA A 60 -11.40 5.17 -0.03
C ALA A 60 -12.93 5.14 -0.27
N LEU A 61 -13.50 6.28 -0.68
CA LEU A 61 -14.92 6.41 -0.99
C LEU A 61 -15.34 5.50 -2.15
N TYR A 62 -14.53 5.36 -3.19
CA TYR A 62 -14.82 4.45 -4.31
C TYR A 62 -14.95 2.99 -3.84
N HIS A 63 -14.02 2.51 -3.02
CA HIS A 63 -14.09 1.12 -2.53
C HIS A 63 -15.25 0.93 -1.56
N LEU A 64 -15.53 1.91 -0.69
CA LEU A 64 -16.67 1.87 0.21
C LEU A 64 -18.01 1.88 -0.56
N TYR A 65 -18.12 2.72 -1.59
CA TYR A 65 -19.26 2.75 -2.51
C TYR A 65 -19.42 1.40 -3.21
N GLY A 66 -18.33 0.84 -3.75
CA GLY A 66 -18.34 -0.46 -4.41
C GLY A 66 -18.79 -1.60 -3.49
N ALA A 67 -18.40 -1.55 -2.21
CA ALA A 67 -18.83 -2.50 -1.20
C ALA A 67 -20.33 -2.39 -0.87
N ALA A 68 -20.85 -1.16 -0.81
CA ALA A 68 -22.23 -0.90 -0.41
C ALA A 68 -23.25 -1.08 -1.54
N LEU A 69 -22.91 -0.68 -2.76
CA LEU A 69 -23.84 -0.56 -3.89
C LEU A 69 -23.48 -1.46 -5.08
N GLY A 70 -22.37 -2.18 -5.00
CA GLY A 70 -21.87 -3.04 -6.06
C GLY A 70 -20.77 -2.38 -6.89
N THR A 71 -19.94 -3.22 -7.51
CA THR A 71 -18.81 -2.79 -8.32
C THR A 71 -19.13 -2.83 -9.81
N PRO A 72 -18.44 -2.02 -10.64
CA PRO A 72 -18.46 -2.21 -12.08
C PRO A 72 -18.03 -3.63 -12.46
N VAL A 73 -18.29 -4.01 -13.71
CA VAL A 73 -17.77 -5.26 -14.30
C VAL A 73 -16.30 -5.50 -13.97
N THR A 74 -15.96 -6.76 -13.71
CA THR A 74 -14.69 -7.20 -13.10
C THR A 74 -13.45 -6.50 -13.63
N LEU A 75 -13.28 -6.44 -14.96
CA LEU A 75 -12.11 -5.83 -15.59
C LEU A 75 -12.04 -4.30 -15.35
N LYS A 76 -13.19 -3.60 -15.39
CA LYS A 76 -13.26 -2.16 -15.08
C LYS A 76 -12.94 -1.88 -13.61
N HIS A 77 -13.47 -2.69 -12.70
CA HIS A 77 -13.23 -2.53 -11.28
C HIS A 77 -11.75 -2.77 -10.92
N ARG A 78 -11.17 -3.88 -11.40
CA ARG A 78 -9.76 -4.25 -11.14
C ARG A 78 -8.77 -3.30 -11.79
N SER A 79 -9.02 -2.86 -13.03
CA SER A 79 -8.16 -1.87 -13.70
C SER A 79 -8.16 -0.52 -12.98
N LEU A 80 -9.32 -0.06 -12.51
CA LEU A 80 -9.42 1.17 -11.75
C LEU A 80 -8.73 1.04 -10.39
N HIS A 81 -8.90 -0.07 -9.68
CA HIS A 81 -8.18 -0.35 -8.43
C HIS A 81 -6.66 -0.25 -8.62
N VAL A 82 -6.11 -0.96 -9.61
CA VAL A 82 -4.66 -0.94 -9.89
C VAL A 82 -4.18 0.47 -10.22
N ALA A 83 -4.91 1.23 -11.05
CA ALA A 83 -4.52 2.60 -11.39
C ALA A 83 -4.57 3.56 -10.20
N MET A 84 -5.58 3.45 -9.33
CA MET A 84 -5.67 4.25 -8.11
C MET A 84 -4.54 3.94 -7.13
N THR A 85 -4.29 2.65 -6.89
CA THR A 85 -3.27 2.20 -5.94
C THR A 85 -1.86 2.51 -6.44
N LEU A 86 -1.54 2.22 -7.70
CA LEU A 86 -0.24 2.58 -8.30
C LEU A 86 -0.07 4.09 -8.47
N GLY A 87 -1.13 4.80 -8.82
CA GLY A 87 -1.11 6.27 -8.92
C GLY A 87 -0.75 6.90 -7.58
N LEU A 88 -1.40 6.46 -6.50
CA LEU A 88 -1.04 6.86 -5.14
C LEU A 88 0.38 6.42 -4.78
N ALA A 89 0.79 5.21 -5.15
CA ALA A 89 2.13 4.72 -4.90
C ALA A 89 3.20 5.62 -5.56
N PHE A 90 3.01 6.04 -6.81
CA PHE A 90 3.96 6.94 -7.47
C PHE A 90 4.00 8.34 -6.84
N LEU A 91 2.85 8.85 -6.41
CA LEU A 91 2.80 10.15 -5.73
C LEU A 91 3.48 10.07 -4.35
N LEU A 92 3.22 9.02 -3.58
CA LEU A 92 3.69 8.86 -2.20
C LEU A 92 5.12 8.30 -2.08
N TYR A 93 5.56 7.43 -2.98
CA TYR A 93 6.87 6.78 -2.91
C TYR A 93 7.83 7.35 -3.97
N PRO A 94 8.93 8.01 -3.56
CA PRO A 94 9.84 8.64 -4.49
C PRO A 94 10.62 7.60 -5.31
N PHE A 95 10.92 7.93 -6.57
CA PHE A 95 11.71 7.07 -7.46
C PHE A 95 13.09 6.67 -6.90
N ASN A 96 13.76 7.61 -6.22
CA ASN A 96 15.10 7.44 -5.64
C ASN A 96 15.07 7.60 -4.12
N LYS A 97 15.74 6.68 -3.41
CA LYS A 97 15.91 6.73 -1.93
C LYS A 97 16.58 8.01 -1.44
N LYS A 98 17.40 8.66 -2.28
CA LYS A 98 18.13 9.91 -2.01
C LYS A 98 17.40 11.17 -2.48
N GLY A 99 16.23 11.05 -3.12
CA GLY A 99 15.49 12.19 -3.66
C GLY A 99 14.83 13.03 -2.56
N ASP A 100 14.59 14.31 -2.85
CA ASP A 100 13.87 15.21 -1.94
C ASP A 100 12.44 14.70 -1.72
N ARG A 101 12.15 14.26 -0.49
CA ARG A 101 10.83 13.73 -0.08
C ARG A 101 9.78 14.82 0.09
N ARG A 102 10.17 16.11 0.05
CA ARG A 102 9.29 17.25 0.30
C ARG A 102 8.60 17.79 -0.95
N LYS A 103 9.05 17.37 -2.13
CA LYS A 103 8.57 17.83 -3.45
C LYS A 103 8.14 16.66 -4.32
N LEU A 104 7.16 16.90 -5.18
CA LEU A 104 6.74 15.95 -6.20
C LEU A 104 7.70 16.04 -7.39
N ALA A 105 8.37 14.94 -7.71
CA ALA A 105 9.17 14.85 -8.92
C ALA A 105 8.24 14.75 -10.14
N TRP A 106 8.60 15.42 -11.24
CA TRP A 106 7.77 15.42 -12.46
C TRP A 106 7.63 14.00 -13.06
N TRP A 107 8.66 13.16 -12.94
CA TRP A 107 8.61 11.75 -13.36
C TRP A 107 7.54 10.96 -12.61
N ASP A 108 7.32 11.28 -11.32
CA ASP A 108 6.33 10.58 -10.51
C ASP A 108 4.92 11.03 -10.85
N ALA A 109 4.74 12.32 -11.13
CA ALA A 109 3.49 12.85 -11.68
C ALA A 109 3.20 12.21 -13.05
N LEU A 110 4.22 12.06 -13.91
CA LEU A 110 4.08 11.42 -15.21
C LEU A 110 3.69 9.93 -15.05
N SER A 111 4.35 9.17 -14.17
CA SER A 111 3.97 7.77 -13.92
C SER A 111 2.53 7.63 -13.39
N ALA A 112 2.09 8.55 -12.51
CA ALA A 112 0.72 8.59 -12.04
C ALA A 112 -0.29 8.89 -13.16
N ILE A 113 0.03 9.80 -14.08
CA ILE A 113 -0.80 10.09 -15.25
C ILE A 113 -0.84 8.90 -16.21
N LEU A 114 0.31 8.26 -16.48
CA LEU A 114 0.40 7.11 -17.36
C LEU A 114 -0.42 5.93 -16.84
N VAL A 115 -0.36 5.62 -15.54
CA VAL A 115 -1.17 4.52 -14.99
C VAL A 115 -2.67 4.86 -15.00
N ALA A 116 -3.05 6.12 -14.80
CA ALA A 116 -4.43 6.56 -14.96
C ALA A 116 -4.91 6.39 -16.41
N SER A 117 -4.05 6.69 -17.40
CA SER A 117 -4.38 6.50 -18.82
C SER A 117 -4.66 5.04 -19.19
N VAL A 118 -3.98 4.08 -18.54
CA VAL A 118 -4.25 2.64 -18.72
C VAL A 118 -5.68 2.31 -18.31
N ALA A 119 -6.12 2.75 -17.13
CA ALA A 119 -7.49 2.53 -16.68
C ALA A 119 -8.51 3.23 -17.58
N VAL A 120 -8.24 4.45 -18.04
CA VAL A 120 -9.11 5.16 -18.98
C VAL A 120 -9.28 4.35 -20.27
N TYR A 121 -8.20 3.80 -20.83
CA TYR A 121 -8.27 2.96 -22.02
C TYR A 121 -9.15 1.73 -21.79
N VAL A 122 -8.96 1.00 -20.69
CA VAL A 122 -9.79 -0.17 -20.32
C VAL A 122 -11.27 0.21 -20.18
N TRP A 123 -11.57 1.38 -19.63
CA TRP A 123 -12.94 1.82 -19.41
C TRP A 123 -13.65 2.25 -20.70
N VAL A 124 -12.94 2.95 -21.58
CA VAL A 124 -13.46 3.47 -22.85
C VAL A 124 -13.61 2.35 -23.87
N ASP A 125 -12.58 1.52 -24.07
CA ASP A 125 -12.58 0.44 -25.08
C ASP A 125 -13.01 -0.93 -24.51
N TYR A 126 -13.69 -0.96 -23.36
CA TYR A 126 -14.08 -2.20 -22.68
C TYR A 126 -14.79 -3.21 -23.60
N LEU A 127 -15.78 -2.75 -24.38
CA LEU A 127 -16.51 -3.62 -25.30
C LEU A 127 -15.61 -4.13 -26.42
N GLY A 128 -14.72 -3.27 -26.92
CA GLY A 128 -13.71 -3.64 -27.91
C GLY A 128 -12.81 -4.75 -27.38
N ILE A 129 -12.22 -4.54 -26.20
CA ILE A 129 -11.32 -5.49 -25.52
C ILE A 129 -11.98 -6.87 -25.40
N ILE A 130 -13.24 -6.93 -24.96
CA ILE A 130 -13.95 -8.20 -24.81
C ILE A 130 -14.30 -8.82 -26.16
N SER A 131 -14.75 -8.02 -27.13
CA SER A 131 -15.13 -8.51 -28.46
C SER A 131 -13.96 -9.13 -29.23
N ARG A 132 -12.72 -8.71 -28.93
CA ARG A 132 -11.50 -9.25 -29.53
C ARG A 132 -11.11 -10.64 -29.01
N ALA A 133 -11.75 -11.13 -27.95
CA ALA A 133 -11.63 -12.50 -27.45
C ALA A 133 -10.17 -13.02 -27.32
N GLY A 134 -9.26 -12.16 -26.85
CA GLY A 134 -7.85 -12.49 -26.63
C GLY A 134 -6.89 -12.18 -27.78
N ILE A 135 -7.38 -11.66 -28.90
CA ILE A 135 -6.55 -11.19 -30.02
C ILE A 135 -6.25 -9.69 -29.83
N PRO A 136 -5.07 -9.30 -29.32
CA PRO A 136 -4.78 -7.90 -29.01
C PRO A 136 -4.67 -7.07 -30.28
N ASN A 137 -5.14 -5.83 -30.24
CA ASN A 137 -4.78 -4.83 -31.24
C ASN A 137 -3.47 -4.10 -30.83
N GLY A 138 -2.95 -3.23 -31.69
CA GLY A 138 -1.72 -2.49 -31.40
C GLY A 138 -1.81 -1.59 -30.15
N LEU A 139 -2.99 -1.04 -29.83
CA LEU A 139 -3.20 -0.24 -28.62
C LEU A 139 -3.21 -1.10 -27.35
N ASP A 140 -3.81 -2.29 -27.40
CA ASP A 140 -3.78 -3.26 -26.31
C ASP A 140 -2.33 -3.64 -25.97
N LEU A 141 -1.50 -3.84 -26.99
CA LEU A 141 -0.09 -4.15 -26.81
C LEU A 141 0.68 -3.00 -26.16
N VAL A 142 0.45 -1.76 -26.61
CA VAL A 142 1.08 -0.55 -26.03
C VAL A 142 0.68 -0.38 -24.56
N PHE A 143 -0.61 -0.44 -24.24
CA PHE A 143 -1.09 -0.30 -22.87
C PHE A 143 -0.71 -1.50 -22.00
N GLY A 144 -0.58 -2.70 -22.57
CA GLY A 144 -0.09 -3.88 -21.87
C GLY A 144 1.38 -3.76 -21.47
N VAL A 145 2.26 -3.36 -22.40
CA VAL A 145 3.66 -3.05 -22.10
C VAL A 145 3.75 -1.97 -21.02
N LEU A 146 2.99 -0.89 -21.20
CA LEU A 146 2.97 0.22 -20.27
C LEU A 146 2.55 -0.24 -18.86
N LEU A 147 1.49 -1.05 -18.74
CA LEU A 147 1.04 -1.58 -17.47
C LEU A 147 2.09 -2.47 -16.80
N VAL A 148 2.72 -3.38 -17.56
CA VAL A 148 3.79 -4.26 -17.03
C VAL A 148 4.94 -3.42 -16.46
N LEU A 149 5.41 -2.42 -17.21
CA LEU A 149 6.49 -1.54 -16.75
C LEU A 149 6.10 -0.75 -15.50
N LEU A 150 4.88 -0.20 -15.46
CA LEU A 150 4.39 0.56 -14.31
C LEU A 150 4.21 -0.32 -13.07
N VAL A 151 3.72 -1.55 -13.22
CA VAL A 151 3.58 -2.50 -12.11
C VAL A 151 4.95 -2.89 -11.55
N LEU A 152 5.91 -3.23 -12.42
CA LEU A 152 7.27 -3.57 -12.00
C LEU A 152 7.94 -2.39 -11.28
N GLU A 153 7.78 -1.19 -11.81
CA GLU A 153 8.34 0.03 -11.24
C GLU A 153 7.66 0.41 -9.91
N GLY A 154 6.33 0.27 -9.81
CA GLY A 154 5.59 0.48 -8.56
C GLY A 154 6.01 -0.50 -7.48
N ALA A 155 6.09 -1.79 -7.81
CA ALA A 155 6.59 -2.82 -6.90
C ALA A 155 8.04 -2.53 -6.45
N ARG A 156 8.92 -2.10 -7.37
CA ARG A 156 10.30 -1.73 -7.03
C ARG A 156 10.37 -0.62 -5.98
N ARG A 157 9.49 0.37 -6.09
CA ARG A 157 9.45 1.53 -5.18
C ARG A 157 8.95 1.17 -3.79
N VAL A 158 7.91 0.34 -3.70
CA VAL A 158 7.24 0.00 -2.43
C VAL A 158 7.96 -1.14 -1.71
N THR A 159 8.16 -2.27 -2.40
CA THR A 159 8.68 -3.52 -1.78
C THR A 159 10.18 -3.73 -2.01
N GLY A 160 10.82 -2.88 -2.80
CA GLY A 160 12.20 -3.08 -3.24
C GLY A 160 12.33 -3.97 -4.49
N PRO A 161 13.57 -4.26 -4.93
CA PRO A 161 13.82 -4.85 -6.25
C PRO A 161 13.56 -6.35 -6.34
N ALA A 162 13.43 -7.07 -5.22
CA ALA A 162 13.33 -8.53 -5.21
C ALA A 162 12.10 -9.04 -6.00
N LEU A 163 10.90 -8.51 -5.72
CA LEU A 163 9.68 -8.92 -6.42
C LEU A 163 9.66 -8.54 -7.91
N PRO A 164 10.04 -7.30 -8.32
CA PRO A 164 10.18 -6.96 -9.73
C PRO A 164 11.18 -7.85 -10.48
N ILE A 165 12.34 -8.13 -9.90
CA ILE A 165 13.34 -9.02 -10.51
C ILE A 165 12.74 -10.40 -10.73
N LEU A 166 12.05 -10.94 -9.73
CA LEU A 166 11.37 -12.23 -9.85
C LEU A 166 10.30 -12.20 -10.97
N GLY A 167 9.51 -11.12 -11.05
CA GLY A 167 8.53 -10.93 -12.13
C GLY A 167 9.17 -10.88 -13.52
N ILE A 168 10.29 -10.17 -13.67
CA ILE A 168 11.06 -10.12 -14.92
C ILE A 168 11.57 -11.52 -15.28
N LEU A 169 12.09 -12.28 -14.31
CA LEU A 169 12.56 -13.65 -14.55
C LEU A 169 11.43 -14.56 -15.04
N PHE A 170 10.22 -14.44 -14.49
CA PHE A 170 9.07 -15.22 -14.98
C PHE A 170 8.57 -14.78 -16.36
N ILE A 171 8.61 -13.49 -16.67
CA ILE A 171 8.34 -12.98 -18.02
C ILE A 171 9.36 -13.56 -19.02
N LEU A 172 10.65 -13.53 -18.67
CA LEU A 172 11.70 -14.12 -19.49
C LEU A 172 11.53 -15.63 -19.62
N TYR A 173 11.17 -16.34 -18.56
CA TYR A 173 10.87 -17.78 -18.62
C TYR A 173 9.69 -18.07 -19.55
N ALA A 174 8.61 -17.28 -19.48
CA ALA A 174 7.47 -17.43 -20.38
C ALA A 174 7.85 -17.23 -21.86
N MET A 175 8.81 -16.35 -22.16
CA MET A 175 9.29 -16.12 -23.53
C MET A 175 10.30 -17.19 -23.99
N PHE A 176 11.29 -17.52 -23.14
CA PHE A 176 12.43 -18.38 -23.49
C PHE A 176 12.28 -19.83 -23.04
N GLY A 177 11.07 -20.25 -22.64
CA GLY A 177 10.79 -21.62 -22.21
C GLY A 177 11.20 -22.70 -23.22
N GLN A 178 11.26 -22.37 -24.51
CA GLN A 178 11.70 -23.31 -25.56
C GLN A 178 13.17 -23.71 -25.45
N SER A 179 13.99 -22.86 -24.82
CA SER A 179 15.43 -23.09 -24.62
C SER A 179 15.71 -23.78 -23.29
N MET A 180 14.69 -24.06 -22.47
CA MET A 180 14.85 -24.68 -21.15
C MET A 180 14.92 -26.21 -21.26
N PRO A 181 15.86 -26.87 -20.55
CA PRO A 181 16.04 -28.31 -20.63
C PRO A 181 15.00 -29.08 -19.80
N GLY A 182 14.67 -30.30 -20.27
CA GLY A 182 13.89 -31.28 -19.52
C GLY A 182 12.46 -30.84 -19.21
N PHE A 183 12.01 -31.11 -17.98
CA PHE A 183 10.64 -30.85 -17.52
C PHE A 183 10.25 -29.35 -17.51
N PHE A 184 11.23 -28.44 -17.47
CA PHE A 184 10.98 -27.00 -17.49
C PHE A 184 10.78 -26.43 -18.91
N GLY A 185 10.93 -27.24 -19.95
CA GLY A 185 10.75 -26.82 -21.34
C GLY A 185 9.27 -26.65 -21.71
N HIS A 186 8.94 -25.55 -22.39
CA HIS A 186 7.64 -25.34 -23.03
C HIS A 186 7.80 -24.55 -24.33
N ARG A 187 6.76 -24.44 -25.16
CA ARG A 187 6.83 -23.81 -26.50
C ARG A 187 7.33 -22.34 -26.55
N GLY A 188 7.48 -21.66 -25.42
CA GLY A 188 7.62 -20.21 -25.35
C GLY A 188 6.35 -19.47 -25.79
N TYR A 189 6.23 -18.19 -25.43
CA TYR A 189 5.14 -17.31 -25.85
C TYR A 189 5.71 -16.09 -26.54
N SER A 190 5.03 -15.63 -27.59
CA SER A 190 5.36 -14.35 -28.22
C SER A 190 5.08 -13.20 -27.26
N TRP A 191 5.70 -12.04 -27.51
CA TRP A 191 5.42 -10.87 -26.69
C TRP A 191 3.96 -10.45 -26.77
N ASP A 192 3.36 -10.56 -27.95
CA ASP A 192 1.96 -10.18 -28.20
C ASP A 192 0.99 -11.05 -27.39
N ASP A 193 1.23 -12.37 -27.36
CA ASP A 193 0.45 -13.31 -26.54
C ASP A 193 0.61 -13.01 -25.05
N LEU A 194 1.85 -12.77 -24.60
CA LEU A 194 2.14 -12.53 -23.19
C LEU A 194 1.58 -11.20 -22.71
N ALA A 195 1.72 -10.13 -23.50
CA ALA A 195 1.15 -8.83 -23.19
C ALA A 195 -0.38 -8.87 -23.20
N SER A 196 -0.99 -9.56 -24.17
CA SER A 196 -2.45 -9.80 -24.19
C SER A 196 -2.90 -10.52 -22.94
N PHE A 197 -2.22 -11.61 -22.55
CA PHE A 197 -2.53 -12.35 -21.34
C PHE A 197 -2.38 -11.49 -20.08
N LEU A 198 -1.28 -10.76 -19.93
CA LEU A 198 -1.03 -9.94 -18.75
C LEU A 198 -2.00 -8.75 -18.62
N PHE A 199 -2.42 -8.17 -19.74
CA PHE A 199 -3.24 -6.95 -19.76
C PHE A 199 -4.75 -7.21 -19.83
N VAL A 200 -5.19 -8.08 -20.74
CA VAL A 200 -6.60 -8.30 -21.05
C VAL A 200 -7.21 -9.41 -20.19
N SER A 201 -6.43 -10.44 -19.88
CA SER A 201 -6.94 -11.59 -19.12
C SER A 201 -7.18 -11.24 -17.65
N THR A 202 -8.24 -11.82 -17.09
CA THR A 202 -8.52 -11.79 -15.65
C THR A 202 -7.68 -12.79 -14.85
N ASP A 203 -6.76 -13.50 -15.52
CA ASP A 203 -5.73 -14.36 -14.93
C ASP A 203 -4.33 -13.73 -14.98
N GLY A 204 -4.19 -12.58 -15.65
CA GLY A 204 -2.97 -11.79 -15.72
C GLY A 204 -2.81 -10.81 -14.55
N ILE A 205 -2.40 -9.56 -14.84
CA ILE A 205 -2.22 -8.52 -13.82
C ILE A 205 -3.55 -8.22 -13.11
N TYR A 206 -4.66 -8.22 -13.84
CA TYR A 206 -6.00 -8.09 -13.26
C TYR A 206 -6.55 -9.41 -12.72
N GLY A 207 -5.65 -10.23 -12.18
CA GLY A 207 -5.87 -11.56 -11.61
C GLY A 207 -6.85 -11.63 -10.44
N THR A 208 -7.06 -12.84 -9.95
CA THR A 208 -7.77 -13.11 -8.69
C THR A 208 -7.14 -12.39 -7.51
N ALA A 209 -5.80 -12.29 -7.44
CA ALA A 209 -5.09 -11.57 -6.39
C ALA A 209 -5.50 -10.09 -6.32
N VAL A 210 -5.52 -9.38 -7.46
CA VAL A 210 -6.02 -8.00 -7.54
C VAL A 210 -7.52 -7.93 -7.24
N GLY A 211 -8.29 -8.93 -7.66
CA GLY A 211 -9.71 -9.04 -7.32
C GLY A 211 -9.96 -9.11 -5.82
N VAL A 212 -9.24 -9.97 -5.10
CA VAL A 212 -9.32 -10.09 -3.64
C VAL A 212 -8.81 -8.82 -2.96
N ALA A 213 -7.76 -8.20 -3.50
CA ALA A 213 -7.22 -6.96 -2.98
C ALA A 213 -8.23 -5.81 -3.05
N ALA A 214 -8.87 -5.63 -4.21
CA ALA A 214 -9.83 -4.58 -4.47
C ALA A 214 -11.14 -4.76 -3.69
N SER A 215 -11.64 -6.00 -3.59
CA SER A 215 -12.94 -6.27 -2.98
C SER A 215 -12.89 -6.41 -1.45
N TYR A 216 -11.78 -6.90 -0.90
CA TYR A 216 -11.72 -7.28 0.52
C TYR A 216 -10.55 -6.63 1.24
N ILE A 217 -9.31 -6.84 0.78
CA ILE A 217 -8.12 -6.43 1.53
C ILE A 217 -8.09 -4.91 1.73
N PHE A 218 -8.42 -4.13 0.69
CA PHE A 218 -8.45 -2.67 0.81
C PHE A 218 -9.42 -2.20 1.89
N LEU A 219 -10.62 -2.78 1.97
CA LEU A 219 -11.63 -2.40 2.97
C LEU A 219 -11.18 -2.78 4.39
N PHE A 220 -10.56 -3.95 4.56
CA PHE A 220 -10.00 -4.36 5.85
C PHE A 220 -8.88 -3.41 6.31
N ILE A 221 -7.97 -3.02 5.41
CA ILE A 221 -6.90 -2.06 5.73
C ILE A 221 -7.51 -0.68 6.05
N LEU A 222 -8.49 -0.22 5.28
CA LEU A 222 -9.17 1.06 5.53
C LEU A 222 -9.88 1.06 6.89
N PHE A 223 -10.57 -0.03 7.23
CA PHE A 223 -11.24 -0.21 8.51
C PHE A 223 -10.23 -0.27 9.67
N GLY A 224 -9.13 -1.00 9.50
CA GLY A 224 -8.02 -1.04 10.46
C GLY A 224 -7.45 0.35 10.73
N ALA A 225 -7.14 1.10 9.67
CA ALA A 225 -6.66 2.48 9.77
C ALA A 225 -7.67 3.42 10.43
N PHE A 226 -8.97 3.23 10.18
CA PHE A 226 -10.03 3.98 10.85
C PHE A 226 -10.09 3.67 12.35
N MET A 227 -10.04 2.39 12.74
CA MET A 227 -10.06 1.98 14.15
C MET A 227 -8.84 2.46 14.94
N ASP A 228 -7.67 2.45 14.30
CA ASP A 228 -6.44 3.02 14.88
C ASP A 228 -6.63 4.50 15.23
N LYS A 229 -7.28 5.28 14.34
CA LYS A 229 -7.52 6.72 14.54
C LYS A 229 -8.75 7.05 15.36
N SER A 230 -9.72 6.16 15.48
CA SER A 230 -10.95 6.40 16.25
C SER A 230 -10.76 6.21 17.76
N GLY A 231 -9.55 5.89 18.23
CA GLY A 231 -9.25 5.67 19.65
C GLY A 231 -9.72 4.31 20.18
N MET A 232 -10.05 3.37 19.28
CA MET A 232 -10.52 2.03 19.68
C MET A 232 -9.42 1.24 20.43
N GLY A 233 -8.15 1.59 20.26
CA GLY A 233 -7.07 0.99 21.04
C GLY A 233 -7.16 1.27 22.55
N LEU A 234 -7.63 2.46 22.95
CA LEU A 234 -7.92 2.74 24.36
C LEU A 234 -9.10 1.92 24.84
N PHE A 235 -10.15 1.79 24.03
CA PHE A 235 -11.30 0.95 24.33
C PHE A 235 -10.92 -0.52 24.56
N PHE A 236 -10.05 -1.11 23.72
CA PHE A 236 -9.57 -2.48 23.94
C PHE A 236 -8.67 -2.60 25.16
N ASN A 237 -7.84 -1.60 25.45
CA ASN A 237 -7.05 -1.56 26.67
C ASN A 237 -7.96 -1.52 27.91
N ASP A 238 -9.02 -0.73 27.89
CA ASP A 238 -9.99 -0.64 28.98
C ASP A 238 -10.75 -1.97 29.19
N ILE A 239 -11.10 -2.66 28.11
CA ILE A 239 -11.66 -4.03 28.19
C ILE A 239 -10.66 -5.00 28.82
N ALA A 240 -9.40 -4.97 28.38
CA ALA A 240 -8.36 -5.83 28.94
C ALA A 240 -8.15 -5.54 30.44
N LEU A 241 -8.15 -4.26 30.82
CA LEU A 241 -8.06 -3.81 32.21
C LEU A 241 -9.24 -4.32 33.05
N ALA A 242 -10.47 -4.25 32.52
CA ALA A 242 -11.66 -4.77 33.17
C ALA A 242 -11.62 -6.30 33.36
N LEU A 243 -11.12 -7.04 32.36
CA LEU A 243 -11.06 -8.51 32.39
C LEU A 243 -9.95 -9.06 33.28
N ALA A 244 -8.77 -8.43 33.30
CA ALA A 244 -7.58 -9.02 33.90
C ALA A 244 -6.84 -8.13 34.91
N GLY A 245 -7.16 -6.84 34.97
CA GLY A 245 -6.44 -5.86 35.79
C GLY A 245 -6.49 -6.14 37.30
N HIS A 246 -7.59 -6.73 37.78
CA HIS A 246 -7.76 -7.10 39.19
C HIS A 246 -7.04 -8.41 39.58
N SER A 247 -6.50 -9.16 38.61
CA SER A 247 -5.89 -10.46 38.85
C SER A 247 -4.41 -10.34 39.23
N ARG A 248 -3.85 -11.37 39.89
CA ARG A 248 -2.39 -11.42 40.13
C ARG A 248 -1.64 -11.41 38.80
N GLY A 249 -0.68 -10.50 38.66
CA GLY A 249 0.00 -10.22 37.39
C GLY A 249 -0.84 -9.40 36.40
N GLY A 250 -1.84 -8.66 36.89
CA GLY A 250 -2.80 -7.89 36.09
C GLY A 250 -2.17 -7.07 34.97
N PRO A 251 -1.17 -6.21 35.23
CA PRO A 251 -0.52 -5.43 34.17
C PRO A 251 0.05 -6.28 33.02
N ALA A 252 0.65 -7.43 33.33
CA ALA A 252 1.22 -8.31 32.31
C ALA A 252 0.13 -9.01 31.48
N LYS A 253 -0.96 -9.45 32.12
CA LYS A 253 -2.09 -10.08 31.41
C LYS A 253 -2.85 -9.08 30.56
N VAL A 254 -3.05 -7.86 31.05
CA VAL A 254 -3.65 -6.76 30.31
C VAL A 254 -2.84 -6.46 29.06
N ALA A 255 -1.50 -6.36 29.18
CA ALA A 255 -0.62 -6.12 28.04
C ALA A 255 -0.75 -7.20 26.95
N VAL A 256 -0.75 -8.48 27.34
CA VAL A 256 -0.89 -9.60 26.38
C VAL A 256 -2.28 -9.61 25.73
N ILE A 257 -3.36 -9.40 26.48
CA ILE A 257 -4.72 -9.40 25.96
C ILE A 257 -4.94 -8.20 25.03
N ALA A 258 -4.53 -6.99 25.45
CA ALA A 258 -4.66 -5.78 24.65
C ALA A 258 -3.83 -5.87 23.36
N SER A 259 -2.58 -6.35 23.44
CA SER A 259 -1.72 -6.57 22.27
C SER A 259 -2.29 -7.64 21.32
N GLY A 260 -2.85 -8.73 21.85
CA GLY A 260 -3.53 -9.75 21.05
C GLY A 260 -4.76 -9.22 20.31
N LEU A 261 -5.61 -8.45 21.01
CA LEU A 261 -6.80 -7.83 20.41
C LEU A 261 -6.41 -6.82 19.32
N LEU A 262 -5.50 -5.88 19.63
CA LEU A 262 -4.99 -4.91 18.67
C LEU A 262 -4.29 -5.57 17.47
N GLY A 263 -3.57 -6.67 17.70
CA GLY A 263 -2.88 -7.42 16.66
C GLY A 263 -3.77 -8.19 15.71
N SER A 264 -4.84 -8.79 16.24
CA SER A 264 -5.83 -9.47 15.40
C SER A 264 -6.52 -8.53 14.41
N ILE A 265 -6.56 -7.23 14.73
CA ILE A 265 -7.25 -6.22 13.95
C ILE A 265 -6.30 -5.56 12.93
N ASN A 266 -5.14 -5.12 13.38
CA ASN A 266 -4.22 -4.33 12.55
C ASN A 266 -3.24 -5.19 11.74
N GLY A 267 -3.10 -6.49 12.05
CA GLY A 267 -2.29 -7.43 11.26
C GLY A 267 -0.79 -7.15 11.21
N SER A 268 -0.28 -6.12 11.91
CA SER A 268 1.14 -5.75 11.92
C SER A 268 1.84 -6.32 13.16
N ALA A 269 2.57 -7.42 12.95
CA ALA A 269 3.36 -8.07 14.00
C ALA A 269 4.49 -7.19 14.55
N VAL A 270 5.10 -6.34 13.71
CA VAL A 270 6.20 -5.45 14.12
C VAL A 270 5.70 -4.26 14.93
N ALA A 271 4.57 -3.65 14.56
CA ALA A 271 4.02 -2.52 15.31
C ALA A 271 3.64 -2.90 16.75
N ASN A 272 3.12 -4.11 16.94
CA ASN A 272 2.67 -4.58 18.26
C ASN A 272 3.78 -5.03 19.21
N VAL A 273 4.95 -5.42 18.70
CA VAL A 273 6.09 -5.81 19.55
C VAL A 273 6.84 -4.57 20.07
N VAL A 274 6.70 -3.43 19.39
CA VAL A 274 7.44 -2.20 19.68
C VAL A 274 6.60 -1.18 20.48
N THR A 275 5.31 -1.46 20.71
CA THR A 275 4.39 -0.63 21.52
C THR A 275 4.14 -1.27 22.88
#